data_AF-A0A3M0HWU1-F1
#
_entry.id   AF-A0A3M0HWU1-F1
#
_cell.length_a   1.000
_cell.length_b   1.000
_cell.length_c   1.000
_cell.angle_alpha   90.00
_cell.angle_beta   90.00
_cell.angle_gamma   90.00
#
_symmetry.space_group_name_H-M   'P 1'
#
loop_
_entity.id
_entity.type
_entity.pdbx_description
1 polymer ?
#
loop_
_entity_poly.entity_id
_entity_poly.type
_entity_poly.pdbx_seq_one_letter_code
_entity_poly.pdbx_strand_id
1 'polypeptide(L)'
;MPFIPSRQASLTYRLLPPTQEPVLHAYEPADLDDMTVTEGLDAVLTDLLDHPITTASNRVFTVMRHIDLLCHLTTRATGEAHFGLVYDHADAAAQAAVEPLSRATAHLGRAAAHYTLTLAPALALLKANTQSTLQQQLGAIHVQSQLSVHFHDALRALTEPHQPSEHTMPVPPPPVSRPAATADPGRLHDLPHDDTT
;
A
#
# COMPACT_ATOMS: atom_id res chain seq x y z
N MET A 1 -58.80 5.28 58.64
CA MET A 1 -58.09 5.51 57.36
C MET A 1 -56.60 5.51 57.65
N PRO A 2 -55.84 4.45 57.34
CA PRO A 2 -54.41 4.38 57.64
C PRO A 2 -53.56 5.05 56.55
N PHE A 3 -52.49 5.73 56.97
CA PHE A 3 -51.56 6.51 56.17
C PHE A 3 -50.47 5.59 55.60
N ILE A 4 -50.28 5.58 54.27
CA ILE A 4 -49.23 4.80 53.58
C ILE A 4 -48.03 5.72 53.33
N PRO A 5 -46.83 5.45 53.89
CA PRO A 5 -45.66 6.27 53.62
C PRO A 5 -45.02 5.89 52.27
N SER A 6 -44.86 6.88 51.39
CA SER A 6 -44.11 6.76 50.14
C SER A 6 -42.62 6.57 50.43
N ARG A 7 -42.05 5.44 50.00
CA ARG A 7 -40.60 5.23 49.94
C ARG A 7 -40.02 6.00 48.76
N GLN A 8 -39.28 7.07 49.03
CA GLN A 8 -38.36 7.64 48.03
C GLN A 8 -37.15 6.73 47.89
N ALA A 9 -36.97 6.15 46.70
CA ALA A 9 -35.74 5.44 46.34
C ALA A 9 -34.74 6.48 45.82
N SER A 10 -33.70 6.78 46.61
CA SER A 10 -32.53 7.53 46.14
C SER A 10 -31.74 6.67 45.15
N LEU A 11 -31.86 7.00 43.86
CA LEU A 11 -30.97 6.49 42.82
C LEU A 11 -29.61 7.19 42.94
N THR A 12 -28.69 6.55 43.66
CA THR A 12 -27.27 6.93 43.65
C THR A 12 -26.68 6.49 42.32
N TYR A 13 -26.60 7.40 41.35
CA TYR A 13 -25.82 7.20 40.14
C TYR A 13 -24.33 7.18 40.52
N ARG A 14 -23.73 5.98 40.60
CA ARG A 14 -22.27 5.84 40.55
C ARG A 14 -21.82 6.35 39.18
N LEU A 15 -21.16 7.51 39.14
CA LEU A 15 -20.36 7.91 37.98
C LEU A 15 -19.35 6.79 37.71
N LEU A 16 -19.58 6.02 36.64
CA LEU A 16 -18.53 5.21 36.04
C LEU A 16 -17.42 6.18 35.60
N PRO A 17 -16.12 5.91 35.84
CA PRO A 17 -15.07 6.68 35.20
C PRO A 17 -15.30 6.63 33.68
N PRO A 18 -15.07 7.74 32.95
CA PRO A 18 -15.11 7.68 31.50
C PRO A 18 -14.12 6.61 31.07
N THR A 19 -14.61 5.55 30.42
CA THR A 19 -13.76 4.65 29.68
C THR A 19 -12.96 5.55 28.76
N GLN A 20 -11.65 5.62 28.97
CA GLN A 20 -10.76 6.33 28.07
C GLN A 20 -10.83 5.52 26.77
N GLU A 21 -11.75 5.92 25.89
CA GLU A 21 -11.84 5.41 24.54
C GLU A 21 -10.42 5.51 23.98
N PRO A 22 -9.84 4.42 23.46
CA PRO A 22 -8.53 4.49 22.84
C PRO A 22 -8.61 5.63 21.81
N VAL A 23 -7.77 6.65 21.99
CA VAL A 23 -7.62 7.71 21.01
C VAL A 23 -7.02 7.01 19.80
N LEU A 24 -7.89 6.53 18.92
CA LEU A 24 -7.50 5.99 17.63
C LEU A 24 -6.95 7.17 16.87
N HIS A 25 -5.62 7.29 16.87
CA HIS A 25 -4.92 8.29 16.08
C HIS A 25 -5.15 7.93 14.61
N ALA A 26 -6.17 8.56 14.04
CA ALA A 26 -6.40 8.55 12.63
C ALA A 26 -5.37 9.50 11.99
N TYR A 27 -4.38 8.95 11.29
CA TYR A 27 -3.47 9.73 10.45
C TYR A 27 -4.23 10.59 9.42
N GLU A 28 -3.82 11.84 9.30
CA GLU A 28 -4.14 12.73 8.20
C GLU A 28 -2.97 12.77 7.19
N PRO A 29 -3.22 13.14 5.92
CA PRO A 29 -2.14 13.25 4.93
C PRO A 29 -0.98 14.14 5.40
N ALA A 30 -1.27 15.24 6.10
CA ALA A 30 -0.26 16.16 6.61
C ALA A 30 0.67 15.51 7.65
N ASP A 31 0.18 14.55 8.45
CA ASP A 31 1.02 13.82 9.41
C ASP A 31 2.10 12.99 8.71
N LEU A 32 1.84 12.60 7.45
CA LEU A 32 2.79 11.82 6.66
C LEU A 32 3.93 12.69 6.12
N ASP A 33 3.80 14.01 6.03
CA ASP A 33 4.81 14.89 5.42
C ASP A 33 6.11 14.95 6.22
N ASP A 34 6.02 14.80 7.55
CA ASP A 34 7.16 14.82 8.46
C ASP A 34 7.88 13.46 8.60
N MET A 35 7.30 12.40 8.04
CA MET A 35 7.85 11.04 8.09
C MET A 35 8.81 10.79 6.93
N THR A 36 9.60 9.72 6.94
CA THR A 36 10.18 9.16 5.71
C THR A 36 9.11 8.39 4.92
N VAL A 37 9.34 8.10 3.63
CA VAL A 37 8.38 7.28 2.83
C VAL A 37 8.16 5.90 3.47
N THR A 38 9.19 5.30 4.07
CA THR A 38 9.09 4.02 4.76
C THR A 38 8.22 4.14 6.02
N GLU A 39 8.46 5.13 6.87
CA GLU A 39 7.63 5.38 8.06
C GLU A 39 6.18 5.71 7.68
N GLY A 40 5.98 6.51 6.63
CA GLY A 40 4.65 6.81 6.10
C GLY A 40 3.94 5.56 5.57
N LEU A 41 4.66 4.63 4.94
CA LEU A 41 4.11 3.36 4.49
C LEU A 41 3.68 2.48 5.67
N ASP A 42 4.51 2.38 6.71
CA ASP A 42 4.19 1.63 7.93
C ASP A 42 3.00 2.24 8.68
N ALA A 43 2.93 3.58 8.75
CA ALA A 43 1.82 4.31 9.34
C ALA A 43 0.50 4.05 8.58
N VAL A 44 0.53 4.15 7.25
CA VAL A 44 -0.64 3.84 6.40
C VAL A 44 -1.04 2.37 6.54
N LEU A 45 -0.10 1.43 6.53
CA LEU A 45 -0.41 0.02 6.72
C LEU A 45 -1.07 -0.24 8.09
N THR A 46 -0.54 0.36 9.15
CA THR A 46 -1.13 0.29 10.49
C THR A 46 -2.54 0.88 10.50
N ASP A 47 -2.73 2.06 9.90
CA ASP A 47 -4.04 2.70 9.81
C ASP A 47 -5.09 1.83 9.10
N LEU A 48 -4.70 1.21 7.98
CA LEU A 48 -5.56 0.32 7.21
C LEU A 48 -6.00 -0.93 7.99
N LEU A 49 -5.12 -1.43 8.87
CA LEU A 49 -5.38 -2.59 9.72
C LEU A 49 -6.23 -2.23 10.94
N ASP A 50 -6.00 -1.07 11.54
CA ASP A 50 -6.74 -0.58 12.71
C ASP A 50 -8.15 -0.08 12.36
N HIS A 51 -8.34 0.37 11.11
CA HIS A 51 -9.61 0.91 10.62
C HIS A 51 -10.20 0.05 9.49
N PRO A 52 -10.51 -1.24 9.74
CA PRO A 52 -11.01 -2.11 8.69
C PRO A 52 -12.40 -1.65 8.23
N ILE A 53 -12.72 -1.94 6.96
CA ILE A 53 -13.96 -1.53 6.27
C ILE A 53 -15.18 -2.38 6.74
N THR A 54 -15.40 -2.45 8.06
CA THR A 54 -16.34 -3.40 8.70
C THR A 54 -17.69 -2.76 9.04
N THR A 55 -17.69 -1.54 9.56
CA THR A 55 -18.91 -0.89 10.05
C THR A 55 -19.71 -0.23 8.92
N ALA A 56 -21.04 -0.38 8.95
CA ALA A 56 -21.91 0.09 7.86
C ALA A 56 -21.98 1.62 7.75
N SER A 57 -21.90 2.35 8.87
CA SER A 57 -22.09 3.81 8.91
C SER A 57 -20.88 4.59 8.40
N ASN A 58 -19.66 4.09 8.63
CA ASN A 58 -18.43 4.84 8.33
C ASN A 58 -17.69 4.30 7.11
N ARG A 59 -18.22 3.25 6.45
CA ARG A 59 -17.55 2.52 5.40
C ARG A 59 -16.99 3.39 4.28
N VAL A 60 -17.85 4.25 3.71
CA VAL A 60 -17.49 5.11 2.58
C VAL A 60 -16.42 6.11 3.00
N PHE A 61 -16.57 6.68 4.20
CA PHE A 61 -15.61 7.61 4.76
C PHE A 61 -14.23 6.96 4.93
N THR A 62 -14.17 5.78 5.57
CA THR A 62 -12.93 5.01 5.76
C THR A 62 -12.27 4.69 4.42
N VAL A 63 -13.03 4.26 3.42
CA VAL A 63 -12.48 3.98 2.09
C VAL A 63 -11.90 5.24 1.44
N MET A 64 -12.63 6.37 1.44
CA MET A 64 -12.12 7.61 0.86
C MET A 64 -10.87 8.11 1.57
N ARG A 65 -10.84 8.02 2.90
CA ARG A 65 -9.67 8.38 3.71
C ARG A 65 -8.45 7.53 3.33
N HIS A 66 -8.60 6.21 3.23
CA HIS A 66 -7.49 5.35 2.82
C HIS A 66 -7.03 5.63 1.38
N ILE A 67 -7.94 5.95 0.46
CA ILE A 67 -7.57 6.40 -0.90
C ILE A 67 -6.74 7.67 -0.83
N ASP A 68 -7.16 8.66 -0.04
CA ASP A 68 -6.46 9.93 0.12
C ASP A 68 -5.04 9.73 0.67
N LEU A 69 -4.89 8.96 1.75
CA LEU A 69 -3.59 8.60 2.33
C LEU A 69 -2.67 7.90 1.31
N LEU A 70 -3.20 6.91 0.57
CA LEU A 70 -2.44 6.18 -0.44
C LEU A 70 -2.02 7.08 -1.61
N CYS A 71 -2.91 7.95 -2.10
CA CYS A 71 -2.62 8.89 -3.17
C CYS A 71 -1.58 9.94 -2.75
N HIS A 72 -1.69 10.44 -1.51
CA HIS A 72 -0.72 11.37 -0.93
C HIS A 72 0.68 10.75 -0.90
N LEU A 73 0.81 9.56 -0.31
CA LEU A 73 2.08 8.87 -0.22
C LEU A 73 2.65 8.48 -1.59
N THR A 74 1.79 8.09 -2.54
CA THR A 74 2.20 7.84 -3.94
C THR A 74 2.80 9.09 -4.59
N THR A 75 2.12 10.24 -4.45
CA THR A 75 2.56 11.52 -5.00
C THR A 75 3.91 11.91 -4.42
N ARG A 76 4.05 11.77 -3.11
CA ARG A 76 5.28 12.07 -2.40
C ARG A 76 6.45 11.18 -2.85
N ALA A 77 6.27 9.86 -2.86
CA ALA A 77 7.31 8.92 -3.30
C ALA A 77 7.72 9.16 -4.76
N THR A 78 6.75 9.51 -5.63
CA THR A 78 7.02 9.93 -7.02
C THR A 78 7.88 11.18 -7.07
N GLY A 79 7.54 12.19 -6.25
CA GLY A 79 8.28 13.44 -6.16
C GLY A 79 9.72 13.24 -5.70
N GLU A 80 9.93 12.42 -4.66
CA GLU A 80 11.27 12.08 -4.16
C GLU A 80 12.09 11.32 -5.21
N ALA A 81 11.50 10.33 -5.89
CA ALA A 81 12.16 9.62 -6.99
C ALA A 81 12.53 10.57 -8.14
N HIS A 82 11.62 11.48 -8.50
CA HIS A 82 11.84 12.45 -9.56
C HIS A 82 12.95 13.45 -9.21
N PHE A 83 13.00 13.90 -7.96
CA PHE A 83 14.07 14.78 -7.48
C PHE A 83 15.44 14.14 -7.64
N GLY A 84 15.58 12.86 -7.26
CA GLY A 84 16.84 12.11 -7.45
C GLY A 84 17.24 11.89 -8.91
N LEU A 85 16.30 11.95 -9.85
CA LEU A 85 16.55 11.79 -11.29
C LEU A 85 16.90 13.10 -12.00
N VAL A 86 16.22 14.20 -11.67
CA VAL A 86 16.30 15.45 -12.45
C VAL A 86 17.40 16.39 -11.97
N TYR A 87 17.78 16.32 -10.69
CA TYR A 87 18.82 17.19 -10.17
C TYR A 87 20.21 16.57 -10.37
N ASP A 88 20.98 17.15 -11.30
CA ASP A 88 22.40 16.81 -11.55
C ASP A 88 23.31 16.97 -10.30
N HIS A 89 22.80 17.62 -9.25
CA HIS A 89 23.47 17.82 -7.96
C HIS A 89 22.83 17.04 -6.81
N ALA A 90 21.90 16.12 -7.10
CA ALA A 90 21.43 15.18 -6.10
C ALA A 90 22.62 14.39 -5.56
N ASP A 91 22.68 14.23 -4.23
CA ASP A 91 23.72 13.42 -3.63
C ASP A 91 23.58 11.94 -4.02
N ALA A 92 24.64 11.16 -3.78
CA ALA A 92 24.65 9.74 -4.13
C ALA A 92 23.57 8.93 -3.40
N ALA A 93 23.11 9.38 -2.23
CA ALA A 93 22.06 8.70 -1.47
C ALA A 93 20.69 8.91 -2.13
N ALA A 94 20.38 10.14 -2.54
CA ALA A 94 19.16 10.48 -3.28
C ALA A 94 19.10 9.72 -4.62
N GLN A 95 20.22 9.60 -5.34
CA GLN A 95 20.28 8.80 -6.57
C GLN A 95 20.08 7.31 -6.31
N ALA A 96 20.68 6.76 -5.25
CA ALA A 96 20.52 5.35 -4.88
C ALA A 96 19.08 5.01 -4.46
N ALA A 97 18.31 5.98 -3.99
CA ALA A 97 16.92 5.80 -3.56
C ALA A 97 15.90 5.78 -4.71
N VAL A 98 16.27 6.23 -5.94
CA VAL A 98 15.34 6.37 -7.07
C VAL A 98 14.62 5.06 -7.42
N GLU A 99 15.37 3.96 -7.58
CA GLU A 99 14.79 2.66 -7.96
C GLU A 99 13.87 2.10 -6.84
N PRO A 100 14.29 2.05 -5.56
CA PRO A 100 13.40 1.69 -4.46
C PRO A 100 12.13 2.55 -4.40
N LEU A 101 12.24 3.87 -4.53
CA LEU A 101 11.09 4.79 -4.48
C LEU A 101 10.15 4.62 -5.68
N SER A 102 10.70 4.36 -6.87
CA SER A 102 9.91 4.08 -8.07
C SER A 102 9.11 2.78 -7.91
N ARG A 103 9.72 1.75 -7.34
CA ARG A 103 9.04 0.49 -7.03
C ARG A 103 7.96 0.68 -5.97
N ALA A 104 8.28 1.37 -4.87
CA ALA A 104 7.32 1.69 -3.82
C ALA A 104 6.11 2.46 -4.39
N THR A 105 6.35 3.45 -5.25
CA THR A 105 5.32 4.20 -5.97
C THR A 105 4.40 3.29 -6.78
N ALA A 106 4.96 2.32 -7.52
CA ALA A 106 4.16 1.38 -8.30
C ALA A 106 3.24 0.51 -7.43
N HIS A 107 3.75 0.05 -6.28
CA HIS A 107 2.97 -0.73 -5.31
C HIS A 107 1.89 0.12 -4.61
N LEU A 108 2.22 1.34 -4.20
CA LEU A 108 1.27 2.30 -3.63
C LEU A 108 0.15 2.64 -4.61
N GLY A 109 0.48 2.93 -5.87
CA GLY A 109 -0.51 3.17 -6.92
C GLY A 109 -1.43 1.97 -7.16
N ARG A 110 -0.88 0.74 -7.11
CA ARG A 110 -1.68 -0.50 -7.19
C ARG A 110 -2.63 -0.64 -6.00
N ALA A 111 -2.16 -0.36 -4.78
CA ALA A 111 -3.00 -0.38 -3.58
C ALA A 111 -4.14 0.64 -3.67
N ALA A 112 -3.84 1.88 -4.11
CA ALA A 112 -4.83 2.94 -4.31
C ALA A 112 -5.90 2.54 -5.36
N ALA A 113 -5.50 1.89 -6.45
CA ALA A 113 -6.42 1.37 -7.45
C ALA A 113 -7.36 0.31 -6.86
N HIS A 114 -6.84 -0.64 -6.08
CA HIS A 114 -7.68 -1.63 -5.40
C HIS A 114 -8.65 -0.99 -4.40
N TYR A 115 -8.21 0.00 -3.62
CA TYR A 115 -9.11 0.75 -2.73
C TYR A 115 -10.18 1.51 -3.50
N THR A 116 -9.84 2.10 -4.64
CA THR A 116 -10.82 2.77 -5.51
C THR A 116 -11.90 1.81 -6.00
N LEU A 117 -11.53 0.55 -6.31
CA LEU A 117 -12.50 -0.49 -6.67
C LEU A 117 -13.43 -0.88 -5.51
N THR A 118 -13.06 -0.60 -4.25
CA THR A 118 -13.95 -0.82 -3.09
C THR A 118 -15.06 0.24 -2.93
N LEU A 119 -14.97 1.39 -3.62
CA LEU A 119 -15.94 2.48 -3.47
C LEU A 119 -17.36 2.06 -3.87
N ALA A 120 -17.48 1.42 -5.04
CA ALA A 120 -18.75 0.94 -5.57
C ALA A 120 -19.44 -0.08 -4.64
N PRO A 121 -18.77 -1.17 -4.18
CA PRO A 121 -19.38 -2.10 -3.24
C PRO A 121 -19.67 -1.46 -1.87
N ALA A 122 -18.85 -0.53 -1.39
CA ALA A 122 -19.13 0.21 -0.16
C ALA A 122 -20.44 1.03 -0.26
N LEU A 123 -20.64 1.75 -1.36
CA LEU A 123 -21.85 2.52 -1.63
C LEU A 123 -23.08 1.63 -1.83
N ALA A 124 -22.93 0.47 -2.48
CA ALA A 124 -24.02 -0.48 -2.66
C ALA A 124 -24.51 -1.05 -1.32
N LEU A 125 -23.58 -1.37 -0.41
CA LEU A 125 -23.93 -1.87 0.92
C LEU A 125 -24.56 -0.80 1.82
N LEU A 126 -24.18 0.47 1.67
CA LEU A 126 -24.83 1.58 2.39
C LEU A 126 -26.34 1.66 2.08
N LYS A 127 -26.73 1.36 0.84
CA LYS A 127 -28.13 1.40 0.38
C LYS A 127 -28.97 0.19 0.81
N ALA A 128 -28.35 -0.93 1.18
CA ALA A 128 -29.05 -2.18 1.44
C ALA A 128 -29.76 -2.25 2.81
N ASN A 129 -29.63 -1.20 3.65
CA ASN A 129 -29.88 -1.30 5.10
C ASN A 129 -31.31 -0.98 5.57
N THR A 130 -32.29 -0.77 4.66
CA THR A 130 -33.62 -0.26 5.06
C THR A 130 -34.77 -1.28 5.06
N GLN A 131 -34.64 -2.45 4.44
CA GLN A 131 -35.57 -3.60 4.54
C GLN A 131 -35.07 -4.70 3.58
N SER A 132 -34.38 -5.74 4.08
CA SER A 132 -33.75 -6.72 3.20
C SER A 132 -34.65 -7.96 2.96
N THR A 133 -35.08 -8.18 1.72
CA THR A 133 -35.53 -9.49 1.25
C THR A 133 -34.36 -10.48 1.22
N LEU A 134 -34.62 -11.80 1.18
CA LEU A 134 -33.57 -12.82 1.08
C LEU A 134 -32.65 -12.59 -0.15
N GLN A 135 -33.21 -12.13 -1.27
CA GLN A 135 -32.43 -11.79 -2.45
C GLN A 135 -31.47 -10.62 -2.21
N GLN A 136 -31.89 -9.60 -1.45
CA GLN A 136 -31.02 -8.49 -1.06
C GLN A 136 -29.91 -8.95 -0.10
N GLN A 137 -30.19 -9.91 0.78
CA GLN A 137 -29.17 -10.49 1.67
C GLN A 137 -28.09 -11.23 0.88
N LEU A 138 -28.48 -12.07 -0.09
CA LEU A 138 -27.53 -12.75 -0.97
C LEU A 138 -26.71 -11.75 -1.81
N GLY A 139 -27.35 -10.70 -2.32
CA GLY A 139 -26.66 -9.60 -2.98
C GLY A 139 -25.62 -8.92 -2.08
N ALA A 140 -25.98 -8.62 -0.83
CA ALA A 140 -25.07 -8.02 0.14
C ALA A 140 -23.86 -8.91 0.44
N ILE A 141 -24.04 -10.23 0.54
CA ILE A 141 -22.93 -11.19 0.72
C ILE A 141 -21.96 -11.13 -0.47
N HIS A 142 -22.48 -11.12 -1.70
CA HIS A 142 -21.65 -11.03 -2.90
C HIS A 142 -20.84 -9.72 -2.92
N VAL A 143 -21.50 -8.59 -2.62
CA VAL A 143 -20.84 -7.28 -2.58
C VAL A 143 -19.79 -7.19 -1.46
N GLN A 144 -20.06 -7.79 -0.29
CA GLN A 144 -19.10 -7.88 0.81
C GLN A 144 -17.87 -8.72 0.42
N SER A 145 -18.06 -9.80 -0.36
CA SER A 145 -16.95 -10.61 -0.88
C SER A 145 -16.06 -9.80 -1.83
N GLN A 146 -16.66 -9.02 -2.75
CA GLN A 146 -15.89 -8.16 -3.67
C GLN A 146 -15.06 -7.12 -2.90
N LEU A 147 -15.68 -6.47 -1.91
CA LEU A 147 -14.99 -5.53 -1.03
C LEU A 147 -13.79 -6.18 -0.32
N SER A 148 -13.98 -7.39 0.20
CA SER A 148 -12.93 -8.13 0.91
C SER A 148 -11.77 -8.50 -0.01
N VAL A 149 -12.05 -8.93 -1.25
CA VAL A 149 -11.02 -9.24 -2.26
C VAL A 149 -10.14 -8.02 -2.53
N HIS A 150 -10.76 -6.88 -2.85
CA HIS A 150 -10.00 -5.67 -3.17
C HIS A 150 -9.21 -5.12 -1.97
N PHE A 151 -9.74 -5.22 -0.75
CA PHE A 151 -9.00 -4.87 0.46
C PHE A 151 -7.75 -5.77 0.64
N HIS A 152 -7.89 -7.09 0.46
CA HIS A 152 -6.75 -8.01 0.57
C HIS A 152 -5.71 -7.77 -0.53
N ASP A 153 -6.15 -7.51 -1.77
CA ASP A 153 -5.22 -7.22 -2.86
C ASP A 153 -4.49 -5.89 -2.65
N ALA A 154 -5.13 -4.89 -2.05
CA ALA A 154 -4.47 -3.65 -1.63
C ALA A 154 -3.40 -3.91 -0.56
N LEU A 155 -3.72 -4.66 0.50
CA LEU A 155 -2.75 -5.04 1.53
C LEU A 155 -1.60 -5.86 0.96
N ARG A 156 -1.88 -6.77 0.02
CA ARG A 156 -0.84 -7.53 -0.69
C ARG A 156 0.08 -6.58 -1.46
N ALA A 157 -0.47 -5.64 -2.21
CA ALA A 157 0.32 -4.67 -2.95
C ALA A 157 1.27 -3.86 -2.05
N LEU A 158 0.85 -3.50 -0.83
CA LEU A 158 1.67 -2.76 0.14
C LEU A 158 2.76 -3.62 0.80
N THR A 159 2.53 -4.93 0.93
CA THR A 159 3.46 -5.86 1.60
C THR A 159 4.45 -6.53 0.65
N GLU A 160 4.12 -6.67 -0.64
CA GLU A 160 5.01 -7.17 -1.70
C GLU A 160 6.40 -6.50 -1.77
N PRO A 161 6.55 -5.16 -1.72
CA PRO A 161 7.88 -4.53 -1.84
C PRO A 161 8.82 -4.87 -0.67
N HIS A 162 8.30 -5.35 0.45
CA HIS A 162 9.08 -5.78 1.61
C HIS A 162 9.59 -7.21 1.51
N GLN A 163 9.12 -7.99 0.52
CA GLN A 163 9.72 -9.28 0.28
C GLN A 163 11.09 -9.04 -0.34
N PRO A 164 12.18 -9.49 0.29
CA PRO A 164 13.49 -9.44 -0.34
C PRO A 164 13.30 -10.08 -1.69
N SER A 165 13.51 -9.30 -2.76
CA SER A 165 13.56 -9.88 -4.09
C SER A 165 14.66 -10.91 -4.01
N GLU A 166 14.28 -12.17 -3.85
CA GLU A 166 15.11 -13.33 -4.13
C GLU A 166 15.32 -13.27 -5.64
N HIS A 167 16.11 -12.29 -6.07
CA HIS A 167 16.78 -12.33 -7.34
C HIS A 167 17.66 -13.57 -7.26
N THR A 168 17.09 -14.68 -7.73
CA THR A 168 17.67 -15.48 -8.80
C THR A 168 19.03 -14.91 -9.15
N MET A 169 20.08 -15.44 -8.51
CA MET A 169 21.42 -15.24 -9.02
C MET A 169 21.36 -15.55 -10.52
N PRO A 170 21.96 -14.70 -11.38
CA PRO A 170 21.99 -14.99 -12.80
C PRO A 170 22.54 -16.39 -12.95
N VAL A 171 21.69 -17.33 -13.40
CA VAL A 171 22.16 -18.67 -13.73
C VAL A 171 23.23 -18.47 -14.79
N PRO A 172 24.49 -18.87 -14.53
CA PRO A 172 25.54 -18.68 -15.50
C PRO A 172 25.13 -19.37 -16.80
N PRO A 173 25.33 -18.73 -17.96
CA PRO A 173 24.97 -19.33 -19.24
C PRO A 173 25.68 -20.69 -19.37
N PRO A 174 25.02 -21.73 -19.91
CA PRO A 174 25.66 -23.01 -20.12
C PRO A 174 26.94 -22.82 -20.96
N PRO A 175 28.04 -23.52 -20.64
CA PRO A 175 29.28 -23.38 -21.39
C PRO A 175 29.02 -23.72 -22.86
N VAL A 176 29.19 -22.72 -23.72
CA VAL A 176 29.12 -22.92 -25.17
C VAL A 176 30.32 -23.78 -25.55
N SER A 177 30.08 -25.03 -25.96
CA SER A 177 31.11 -25.91 -26.51
C SER A 177 31.79 -25.20 -27.69
N ARG A 178 33.01 -24.74 -27.47
CA ARG A 178 33.83 -24.07 -28.48
C ARG A 178 34.14 -25.10 -29.60
N PRO A 179 33.82 -24.81 -30.88
CA PRO A 179 34.24 -25.66 -31.98
C PRO A 179 35.76 -25.76 -31.99
N ALA A 180 36.29 -26.97 -32.14
CA ALA A 180 37.71 -27.22 -32.27
C ALA A 180 38.27 -26.41 -33.44
N ALA A 181 39.25 -25.56 -33.14
CA ALA A 181 40.00 -24.82 -34.15
C ALA A 181 40.79 -25.82 -34.99
N THR A 182 40.35 -26.04 -36.22
CA THR A 182 41.15 -26.69 -37.27
C THR A 182 42.37 -25.81 -37.49
N ALA A 183 43.54 -26.36 -37.18
CA ALA A 183 44.83 -25.73 -37.45
C ALA A 183 44.94 -25.41 -38.94
N ASP A 184 45.11 -24.12 -39.26
CA ASP A 184 45.51 -23.64 -40.57
C ASP A 184 47.00 -23.30 -40.53
N PRO A 185 47.90 -24.15 -41.06
CA PRO A 185 49.32 -23.88 -41.10
C PRO A 185 49.65 -23.25 -42.46
N GLY A 186 49.66 -21.92 -42.54
CA GLY A 186 50.32 -21.29 -43.68
C GLY A 186 49.92 -19.86 -43.96
N ARG A 187 50.54 -18.91 -43.27
CA ARG A 187 50.92 -17.66 -43.96
C ARG A 187 52.08 -16.95 -43.29
N LEU A 188 53.26 -17.32 -43.81
CA LEU A 188 54.50 -16.58 -43.76
C LEU A 188 54.40 -15.36 -44.69
N HIS A 189 55.08 -14.25 -44.33
CA HIS A 189 55.31 -13.01 -45.10
C HIS A 189 54.11 -12.04 -45.22
N ASP A 190 54.21 -10.72 -44.98
CA ASP A 190 55.35 -9.81 -44.91
C ASP A 190 54.90 -8.49 -44.20
N LEU A 191 55.84 -7.85 -43.49
CA LEU A 191 55.85 -6.41 -43.15
C LEU A 191 56.21 -5.61 -44.43
N PRO A 192 55.82 -4.32 -44.63
CA PRO A 192 56.25 -3.17 -43.81
C PRO A 192 55.12 -2.12 -43.55
N HIS A 193 55.15 -1.36 -42.47
CA HIS A 193 55.84 -0.06 -42.30
C HIS A 193 55.38 0.99 -43.32
N ASP A 194 54.51 1.90 -42.87
CA ASP A 194 54.60 3.28 -43.33
C ASP A 194 54.15 4.26 -42.24
N ASP A 195 55.11 5.11 -41.89
CA ASP A 195 54.99 6.34 -41.12
C ASP A 195 54.27 7.38 -41.98
N THR A 196 53.33 8.14 -41.43
CA THR A 196 53.15 9.55 -41.82
C THR A 196 52.25 10.28 -40.83
N THR A 197 52.88 11.18 -40.07
CA THR A 197 52.44 12.51 -39.59
C THR A 197 51.01 12.72 -39.10
#